data_AF-A0A7G1I7B7-F1
#
_entry.id   AF-A0A7G1I7B7-F1
#
_cell.length_a   1.000
_cell.length_b   1.000
_cell.length_c   1.000
_cell.angle_alpha   90.00
_cell.angle_beta   90.00
_cell.angle_gamma   90.00
#
_symmetry.space_group_name_H-M   'P 1'
#
loop_
_entity.id
_entity.type
_entity.pdbx_description
1 polymer ?
#
loop_
_entity_poly.entity_id
_entity_poly.type
_entity_poly.pdbx_seq_one_letter_code
_entity_poly.pdbx_strand_id
1 'polypeptide(L)'
;MRKDFAHDLAMAVPVVVPDARGLTPADLDGYAADLSRVPDVSSVSAPSGTFVGGNKVGPPAGATGFADGSAFLTVYSIAPLFSQASDTQLTRLHQVGGPAGRSVEMAGVVQVNRDSVAAVTDRLPLVLGLMAVITLVLLFLLTGSVVLPVKALVCNVLSLSAAFGALVWIFQDGHLGALGTTPSGTLVANMPVLLFCIAFGLSMDYEVFLVARIREYWLASGAARPATPTRPKRMPPTTRAWRSGWPARGG
;
A
#
# COMPACT_ATOMS: atom_id res chain seq x y z
N MET A 1 -11.87 30.05 8.91
CA MET A 1 -12.33 31.18 8.06
C MET A 1 -11.42 31.26 6.82
N ARG A 2 -11.73 30.51 5.75
CA ARG A 2 -11.04 30.55 4.44
C ARG A 2 -11.99 29.94 3.37
N LYS A 3 -13.10 30.62 3.04
CA LYS A 3 -14.06 30.16 2.04
C LYS A 3 -14.23 31.13 0.85
N ASP A 4 -13.46 32.22 0.81
CA ASP A 4 -13.69 33.34 -0.12
C ASP A 4 -12.59 33.56 -1.17
N PHE A 5 -11.75 32.56 -1.45
CA PHE A 5 -10.99 32.55 -2.71
C PHE A 5 -11.78 31.71 -3.69
N ALA A 6 -12.19 32.31 -4.82
CA ALA A 6 -12.96 31.65 -5.89
C ALA A 6 -12.25 30.43 -6.52
N HIS A 7 -11.02 30.15 -6.09
CA HIS A 7 -10.19 29.05 -6.55
C HIS A 7 -9.46 28.42 -5.36
N ASP A 8 -9.82 27.19 -5.02
CA ASP A 8 -9.08 26.39 -4.05
C ASP A 8 -7.76 25.93 -4.69
N LEU A 9 -6.64 26.47 -4.20
CA LEU A 9 -5.29 26.14 -4.69
C LEU A 9 -4.96 24.65 -4.53
N ALA A 10 -5.64 23.93 -3.62
CA ALA A 10 -5.47 22.48 -3.47
C ALA A 10 -6.10 21.68 -4.64
N MET A 11 -7.08 22.27 -5.34
CA MET A 11 -7.78 21.70 -6.51
C MET A 11 -7.15 22.15 -7.84
N ALA A 12 -6.09 22.95 -7.77
CA ALA A 12 -5.36 23.39 -8.95
C ALA A 12 -4.46 22.25 -9.45
N VAL A 13 -4.47 22.04 -10.76
CA VAL A 13 -3.58 21.14 -11.49
C VAL A 13 -2.64 22.02 -12.31
N PRO A 14 -1.41 22.28 -11.83
CA PRO A 14 -0.40 22.96 -12.62
C PRO A 14 -0.05 22.13 -13.85
N VAL A 15 0.02 22.78 -15.01
CA VAL A 15 0.33 22.17 -16.29
C VAL A 15 1.58 22.85 -16.83
N VAL A 16 2.59 22.05 -17.16
CA VAL A 16 3.90 22.51 -17.63
C VAL A 16 4.13 21.97 -19.03
N VAL A 17 4.44 22.88 -19.96
CA VAL A 17 4.90 22.55 -21.30
C VAL A 17 6.41 22.76 -21.31
N PRO A 18 7.23 21.70 -21.21
CA PRO A 18 8.68 21.82 -21.02
C PRO A 18 9.42 22.43 -22.22
N ASP A 19 8.91 22.23 -23.44
CA ASP A 19 9.44 22.86 -24.65
C ASP A 19 8.40 23.80 -25.28
N ALA A 20 8.44 25.06 -24.84
CA ALA A 20 7.60 26.13 -25.38
C ALA A 20 8.30 26.95 -26.48
N ARG A 21 9.50 26.53 -26.94
CA ARG A 21 10.23 27.26 -27.98
C ARG A 21 9.47 27.19 -29.30
N GLY A 22 9.14 28.37 -29.83
CA GLY A 22 8.39 28.50 -31.08
C GLY A 22 6.87 28.32 -30.94
N LEU A 23 6.34 28.12 -29.73
CA LEU A 23 4.89 28.17 -29.50
C LEU A 23 4.40 29.60 -29.61
N THR A 24 3.31 29.80 -30.34
CA THR A 24 2.62 31.08 -30.38
C THR A 24 1.66 31.19 -29.19
N PRO A 25 1.32 32.43 -28.76
CA PRO A 25 0.24 32.61 -27.79
C PRO A 25 -1.08 31.96 -28.23
N ALA A 26 -1.35 31.91 -29.54
CA ALA A 26 -2.54 31.29 -30.09
C ALA A 26 -2.57 29.76 -29.88
N ASP A 27 -1.41 29.09 -29.94
CA ASP A 27 -1.32 27.64 -29.69
C ASP A 27 -1.63 27.30 -28.23
N LEU A 28 -1.14 28.13 -27.29
CA LEU A 28 -1.43 27.99 -25.87
C LEU A 28 -2.87 28.34 -25.54
N ASP A 29 -3.45 29.33 -26.22
CA ASP A 29 -4.85 29.72 -26.07
C ASP A 29 -5.79 28.62 -26.57
N GLY A 30 -5.47 28.00 -27.71
CA GLY A 30 -6.21 26.84 -28.22
C GLY A 30 -6.17 25.67 -27.25
N TYR A 31 -4.97 25.35 -26.73
CA TYR A 31 -4.83 24.30 -25.73
C TYR A 31 -5.57 24.61 -24.42
N ALA A 32 -5.50 25.85 -23.93
CA ALA A 32 -6.23 26.27 -22.73
C ALA A 32 -7.76 26.22 -22.93
N ALA A 33 -8.23 26.59 -24.12
CA ALA A 33 -9.63 26.46 -24.50
C ALA A 33 -10.07 24.99 -24.49
N ASP A 34 -9.29 24.07 -25.06
CA ASP A 34 -9.62 22.65 -25.08
C ASP A 34 -9.59 22.01 -23.68
N LEU A 35 -8.61 22.36 -22.84
CA LEU A 35 -8.59 21.94 -21.43
C LEU A 35 -9.81 22.45 -20.67
N SER A 36 -10.27 23.68 -20.94
CA SER A 36 -11.44 24.26 -20.27
C SER A 36 -12.79 23.66 -20.70
N ARG A 37 -12.81 22.80 -21.73
CA ARG A 37 -13.99 22.02 -22.15
C ARG A 37 -14.08 20.68 -21.45
N VAL A 38 -13.01 20.23 -20.78
CA VAL A 38 -13.02 18.97 -20.04
C VAL A 38 -14.04 19.07 -18.90
N PRO A 39 -14.92 18.06 -18.72
CA PRO A 39 -15.88 18.06 -17.62
C PRO A 39 -15.18 18.24 -16.26
N ASP A 40 -15.86 18.90 -15.33
CA ASP A 40 -15.38 19.21 -13.98
C ASP A 40 -14.22 20.22 -13.90
N VAL A 41 -13.78 20.78 -15.04
CA VAL A 41 -12.88 21.95 -15.07
C VAL A 41 -13.71 23.22 -14.89
N SER A 42 -13.37 24.03 -13.89
CA SER A 42 -14.05 25.32 -13.67
C SER A 42 -13.46 26.44 -14.51
N SER A 43 -12.13 26.47 -14.62
CA SER A 43 -11.41 27.45 -15.43
C SER A 43 -9.97 27.01 -15.69
N VAL A 44 -9.38 27.51 -16.78
CA VAL A 44 -7.96 27.32 -17.10
C VAL A 44 -7.32 28.68 -17.21
N SER A 45 -6.31 28.96 -16.38
CA SER A 45 -5.49 30.15 -16.50
C SER A 45 -4.32 29.84 -17.42
N ALA A 46 -4.18 30.62 -18.49
CA ALA A 46 -3.04 30.61 -19.40
C ALA A 46 -2.34 31.99 -19.42
N PRO A 47 -1.10 32.11 -19.94
CA PRO A 47 -0.37 33.38 -19.96
C PRO A 47 -1.13 34.53 -20.64
N SER A 48 -2.01 34.24 -21.59
CA SER A 48 -2.78 35.26 -22.30
C SER A 48 -4.09 35.65 -21.59
N GLY A 49 -4.62 34.81 -20.71
CA GLY A 49 -5.92 34.99 -20.08
C GLY A 49 -6.52 33.73 -19.46
N THR A 50 -7.70 33.88 -18.90
CA THR A 50 -8.48 32.79 -18.30
C THR A 50 -9.53 32.27 -19.29
N PHE A 51 -9.67 30.95 -19.36
CA PHE A 51 -10.55 30.24 -20.26
C PHE A 51 -11.60 29.42 -19.49
N VAL A 52 -12.84 29.47 -19.93
CA VAL A 52 -13.97 28.71 -19.37
C VAL A 52 -14.82 28.20 -20.53
N GLY A 53 -15.07 26.87 -20.58
CA GLY A 53 -15.92 26.26 -21.61
C GLY A 53 -15.45 26.49 -23.05
N GLY A 54 -14.15 26.69 -23.26
CA GLY A 54 -13.53 26.97 -24.55
C GLY A 54 -13.45 28.45 -24.92
N ASN A 55 -13.92 29.36 -24.07
CA ASN A 55 -13.91 30.81 -24.35
C ASN A 55 -13.01 31.55 -23.38
N LYS A 56 -12.31 32.57 -23.91
CA LYS A 56 -11.53 33.50 -23.09
C LYS A 56 -12.46 34.46 -22.35
N VAL A 57 -12.46 34.43 -21.02
CA VAL A 57 -13.39 35.18 -20.17
C VAL A 57 -12.75 36.36 -19.44
N GLY A 58 -11.41 36.47 -19.44
CA GLY A 58 -10.73 37.56 -18.77
C GLY A 58 -9.20 37.45 -18.74
N PRO A 59 -8.53 38.34 -17.98
CA PRO A 59 -7.10 38.25 -17.74
C PRO A 59 -6.73 36.96 -16.97
N PRO A 60 -5.44 36.59 -16.92
CA PRO A 60 -5.00 35.41 -16.17
C PRO A 60 -5.37 35.53 -14.68
N ALA A 61 -6.12 34.55 -14.17
CA ALA A 61 -6.60 34.51 -12.79
C ALA A 61 -5.69 33.67 -11.86
N GLY A 62 -4.68 33.00 -12.42
CA GLY A 62 -3.80 32.08 -11.71
C GLY A 62 -2.33 32.20 -12.11
N ALA A 63 -1.48 31.39 -11.46
CA ALA A 63 -0.06 31.32 -11.76
C ALA A 63 0.15 30.78 -13.18
N THR A 64 0.67 31.64 -14.05
CA THR A 64 0.93 31.35 -15.47
C THR A 64 2.14 32.14 -15.92
N GLY A 65 2.78 31.68 -16.99
CA GLY A 65 3.89 32.43 -17.57
C GLY A 65 4.80 31.56 -18.40
N PHE A 66 5.94 32.15 -18.77
CA PHE A 66 7.03 31.46 -19.42
C PHE A 66 8.26 31.59 -18.53
N ALA A 67 8.95 30.47 -18.27
CA ALA A 67 10.23 30.47 -17.58
C ALA A 67 11.14 29.40 -18.19
N ASP A 68 12.41 29.73 -18.40
CA ASP A 68 13.44 28.81 -18.92
C ASP A 68 13.08 28.05 -20.20
N GLY A 69 12.25 28.65 -21.06
CA GLY A 69 11.77 28.03 -22.30
C GLY A 69 10.60 27.06 -22.11
N SER A 70 10.06 26.95 -20.90
CA SER A 70 8.82 26.25 -20.56
C SER A 70 7.64 27.22 -20.46
N ALA A 71 6.42 26.73 -20.71
CA ALA A 71 5.17 27.47 -20.46
C ALA A 71 4.38 26.83 -19.33
N PHE A 72 3.76 27.67 -18.49
CA PHE A 72 3.00 27.26 -17.32
C PHE A 72 1.54 27.70 -17.46
N LEU A 73 0.64 26.75 -17.25
CA LEU A 73 -0.81 26.94 -17.20
C LEU A 73 -1.31 26.36 -15.88
N THR A 74 -2.44 26.86 -15.38
CA THR A 74 -3.09 26.32 -14.18
C THR A 74 -4.52 25.94 -14.50
N VAL A 75 -4.86 24.67 -14.34
CA VAL A 75 -6.24 24.17 -14.48
C VAL A 75 -6.88 24.14 -13.10
N TYR A 76 -8.04 24.77 -12.95
CA TYR A 76 -8.82 24.73 -11.72
C TYR A 76 -9.96 23.72 -11.87
N SER A 77 -10.04 22.79 -10.91
CA SER A 77 -11.08 21.77 -10.89
C SER A 77 -12.15 22.07 -9.83
N ILE A 78 -13.39 21.63 -10.12
CA ILE A 78 -14.48 21.53 -9.14
C ILE A 78 -14.72 20.07 -8.69
N ALA A 79 -13.98 19.11 -9.25
CA ALA A 79 -14.05 17.73 -8.82
C ALA A 79 -13.51 17.61 -7.38
N PRO A 80 -14.21 16.91 -6.48
CA PRO A 80 -13.68 16.66 -5.14
C PRO A 80 -12.34 15.92 -5.23
N LEU A 81 -11.33 16.34 -4.45
CA LEU A 81 -10.06 15.61 -4.38
C LEU A 81 -10.31 14.16 -4.01
N PHE A 82 -9.46 13.30 -4.58
CA PHE A 82 -9.44 11.87 -4.29
C PHE A 82 -10.72 11.15 -4.72
N SER A 83 -11.57 11.74 -5.58
CA SER A 83 -12.79 11.09 -6.06
C SER A 83 -12.59 10.42 -7.43
N GLN A 84 -13.47 9.47 -7.77
CA GLN A 84 -13.52 8.89 -9.12
C GLN A 84 -13.71 9.96 -10.21
N ALA A 85 -14.38 11.08 -9.88
CA ALA A 85 -14.50 12.23 -10.77
C ALA A 85 -13.14 12.89 -11.03
N SER A 86 -12.31 13.11 -10.00
CA SER A 86 -10.97 13.68 -10.16
C SER A 86 -10.02 12.79 -10.97
N ASP A 87 -10.08 11.46 -10.79
CA ASP A 87 -9.30 10.51 -11.60
C ASP A 87 -9.73 10.49 -13.07
N THR A 88 -11.04 10.52 -13.30
CA THR A 88 -11.60 10.53 -14.66
C THR A 88 -11.25 11.85 -15.36
N GLN A 89 -11.35 12.97 -14.66
CA GLN A 89 -10.95 14.28 -15.16
C GLN A 89 -9.47 14.31 -15.52
N LEU A 90 -8.59 13.86 -14.62
CA LEU A 90 -7.15 13.80 -14.88
C LEU A 90 -6.83 12.94 -16.11
N THR A 91 -7.49 11.79 -16.26
CA THR A 91 -7.37 10.93 -17.44
C THR A 91 -7.80 11.66 -18.72
N ARG A 92 -8.91 12.41 -18.67
CA ARG A 92 -9.37 13.22 -19.81
C ARG A 92 -8.43 14.38 -20.13
N LEU A 93 -7.86 15.03 -19.12
CA LEU A 93 -6.86 16.10 -19.30
C LEU A 93 -5.63 15.54 -20.05
N HIS A 94 -5.14 14.37 -19.67
CA HIS A 94 -4.02 13.71 -20.37
C HIS A 94 -4.35 13.27 -21.81
N GLN A 95 -5.62 13.12 -22.18
CA GLN A 95 -6.04 12.82 -23.55
C GLN A 95 -6.09 14.07 -24.45
N VAL A 96 -6.08 15.27 -23.87
CA VAL A 96 -6.01 16.51 -24.66
C VAL A 96 -4.61 16.62 -25.25
N GLY A 97 -4.53 16.63 -26.58
CA GLY A 97 -3.26 16.80 -27.29
C GLY A 97 -2.59 18.11 -26.89
N GLY A 98 -1.30 18.05 -26.57
CA GLY A 98 -0.55 19.24 -26.16
C GLY A 98 -0.47 20.31 -27.26
N PRO A 99 -0.13 21.56 -26.89
CA PRO A 99 -0.06 22.67 -27.82
C PRO A 99 0.95 22.36 -28.94
N ALA A 100 0.51 22.49 -30.19
CA ALA A 100 1.29 22.11 -31.38
C ALA A 100 1.91 20.69 -31.33
N GLY A 101 1.26 19.74 -30.63
CA GLY A 101 1.72 18.35 -30.51
C GLY A 101 2.88 18.14 -29.54
N ARG A 102 3.18 19.10 -28.67
CA ARG A 102 4.23 18.98 -27.65
C ARG A 102 3.80 18.12 -26.46
N SER A 103 4.77 17.48 -25.81
CA SER A 103 4.53 16.79 -24.54
C SER A 103 4.18 17.79 -23.45
N VAL A 104 3.26 17.41 -22.56
CA VAL A 104 2.79 18.23 -21.46
C VAL A 104 2.86 17.41 -20.19
N GLU A 105 3.43 18.00 -19.15
CA GLU A 105 3.51 17.42 -17.82
C GLU A 105 2.45 18.07 -16.94
N MET A 106 1.69 17.26 -16.20
CA MET A 106 0.67 17.73 -15.27
C MET A 106 1.13 17.42 -13.85
N ALA A 107 1.06 18.39 -12.97
CA ALA A 107 1.39 18.27 -11.55
C ALA A 107 0.14 18.55 -10.70
N GLY A 108 0.25 18.39 -9.38
CA GLY A 108 -0.82 18.70 -8.44
C GLY A 108 -1.09 17.55 -7.46
N VAL A 109 -1.92 17.83 -6.45
CA VAL A 109 -2.20 16.90 -5.35
C VAL A 109 -2.85 15.60 -5.85
N VAL A 110 -3.69 15.69 -6.90
CA VAL A 110 -4.33 14.53 -7.52
C VAL A 110 -3.31 13.63 -8.24
N GLN A 111 -2.38 14.22 -8.99
CA GLN A 111 -1.30 13.48 -9.67
C GLN A 111 -0.37 12.81 -8.65
N VAL A 112 0.07 13.55 -7.62
CA VAL A 112 0.94 13.02 -6.56
C VAL A 112 0.27 11.87 -5.81
N ASN A 113 -1.05 11.95 -5.58
CA ASN A 113 -1.79 10.85 -4.96
C ASN A 113 -1.81 9.63 -5.88
N ARG A 114 -2.19 9.80 -7.15
CA ARG A 114 -2.22 8.71 -8.13
C ARG A 114 -0.87 8.04 -8.30
N ASP A 115 0.20 8.83 -8.38
CA ASP A 115 1.58 8.32 -8.48
C ASP A 115 1.99 7.56 -7.22
N SER A 116 1.61 8.06 -6.03
CA SER A 116 1.87 7.37 -4.76
C SER A 116 1.14 6.03 -4.69
N VAL A 117 -0.13 6.00 -5.10
CA VAL A 117 -0.92 4.75 -5.15
C VAL A 117 -0.33 3.78 -6.14
N ALA A 118 -0.04 4.22 -7.36
CA ALA A 118 0.53 3.38 -8.40
C ALA A 118 1.89 2.79 -7.96
N ALA A 119 2.77 3.61 -7.39
CA ALA A 119 4.07 3.17 -6.90
C ALA A 119 3.97 2.14 -5.76
N VAL A 120 2.97 2.28 -4.89
CA VAL A 120 2.71 1.30 -3.83
C VAL A 120 2.14 0.02 -4.42
N THR A 121 1.11 0.11 -5.26
CA THR A 121 0.41 -1.04 -5.83
C THR A 121 1.34 -1.91 -6.69
N ASP A 122 2.27 -1.29 -7.41
CA ASP A 122 3.28 -2.01 -8.21
C ASP A 122 4.26 -2.81 -7.34
N ARG A 123 4.60 -2.30 -6.15
CA ARG A 123 5.55 -2.95 -5.23
C ARG A 123 4.91 -3.93 -4.26
N LEU A 124 3.62 -3.80 -3.98
CA LEU A 124 2.85 -4.71 -3.11
C LEU A 124 3.07 -6.20 -3.42
N PRO A 125 2.93 -6.70 -4.66
CA PRO A 125 3.09 -8.13 -4.94
C PRO A 125 4.52 -8.62 -4.68
N LEU A 126 5.53 -7.79 -4.94
CA LEU A 126 6.93 -8.14 -4.69
C LEU A 126 7.21 -8.27 -3.19
N VAL A 127 6.74 -7.30 -2.39
CA VAL A 127 6.89 -7.32 -0.93
C VAL A 127 6.14 -8.50 -0.31
N LEU A 128 4.89 -8.74 -0.71
CA LEU A 128 4.10 -9.88 -0.27
C LEU A 128 4.77 -11.22 -0.61
N GLY A 129 5.28 -11.35 -1.84
CA GLY A 129 6.00 -12.54 -2.28
C GLY A 129 7.27 -12.79 -1.48
N LEU A 130 8.08 -11.75 -1.27
CA LEU A 130 9.31 -11.85 -0.48
C LEU A 130 9.01 -12.27 0.97
N MET A 131 8.00 -11.67 1.59
CA MET A 131 7.62 -12.01 2.97
C MET A 131 7.05 -13.43 3.07
N ALA A 132 6.21 -13.84 2.13
CA ALA A 132 5.74 -15.23 2.04
C ALA A 132 6.90 -16.23 1.94
N VAL A 133 7.91 -15.95 1.11
CA VAL A 133 9.10 -16.79 0.97
C VAL A 133 9.90 -16.84 2.27
N ILE A 134 10.18 -15.70 2.89
CA ILE A 134 10.95 -15.64 4.14
C ILE A 134 10.23 -16.40 5.26
N THR A 135 8.93 -16.15 5.44
CA THR A 135 8.11 -16.83 6.48
C THR A 135 8.05 -18.33 6.23
N LEU A 136 7.85 -18.76 4.97
CA LEU A 136 7.79 -20.18 4.62
C LEU A 136 9.14 -20.88 4.86
N VAL A 137 10.25 -20.23 4.49
CA VAL A 137 11.61 -20.72 4.76
C VAL A 137 11.84 -20.83 6.27
N LEU A 138 11.56 -19.76 7.02
CA LEU A 138 11.79 -19.73 8.46
C LEU A 138 11.00 -20.84 9.19
N LEU A 139 9.70 -20.96 8.91
CA LEU A 139 8.83 -21.99 9.50
C LEU A 139 9.19 -23.40 9.03
N PHE A 140 9.61 -23.57 7.77
CA PHE A 140 10.12 -24.84 7.26
C PHE A 140 11.36 -25.28 8.02
N LEU A 141 12.35 -24.39 8.23
CA LEU A 141 13.53 -24.68 9.04
C LEU A 141 13.18 -25.00 10.51
N LEU A 142 12.10 -24.42 11.03
CA LEU A 142 11.72 -24.56 12.43
C LEU A 142 10.92 -25.83 12.72
N THR A 143 9.97 -26.16 11.86
CA THR A 143 9.02 -27.27 12.05
C THR A 143 9.31 -28.48 11.19
N GLY A 144 10.19 -28.36 10.18
CA GLY A 144 10.46 -29.42 9.21
C GLY A 144 9.27 -29.76 8.31
N SER A 145 8.19 -28.98 8.36
CA SER A 145 6.94 -29.22 7.64
C SER A 145 6.54 -27.99 6.84
N VAL A 146 6.16 -28.18 5.58
CA VAL A 146 5.73 -27.10 4.67
C VAL A 146 4.24 -26.76 4.87
N VAL A 147 3.44 -27.71 5.36
CA VAL A 147 1.98 -27.57 5.45
C VAL A 147 1.55 -26.57 6.54
N LEU A 148 2.23 -26.59 7.67
CA LEU A 148 2.01 -25.65 8.79
C LEU A 148 2.22 -24.19 8.36
N PRO A 149 3.36 -23.81 7.75
CA PRO A 149 3.59 -22.45 7.24
C PRO A 149 2.57 -22.00 6.21
N VAL A 150 2.25 -22.85 5.24
CA VAL A 150 1.32 -22.47 4.17
C VAL A 150 -0.06 -22.18 4.75
N LYS A 151 -0.54 -23.03 5.69
CA LYS A 151 -1.83 -22.81 6.34
C LYS A 151 -1.86 -21.52 7.16
N ALA A 152 -0.78 -21.20 7.88
CA ALA A 152 -0.66 -19.97 8.66
C ALA A 152 -0.72 -18.73 7.75
N LEU A 153 0.07 -18.74 6.66
CA LEU A 153 0.11 -17.66 5.69
C LEU A 153 -1.26 -17.42 5.04
N VAL A 154 -1.94 -18.49 4.62
CA VAL A 154 -3.29 -18.38 4.02
C VAL A 154 -4.30 -17.80 5.00
N CYS A 155 -4.26 -18.22 6.27
CA CYS A 155 -5.15 -17.70 7.31
C CYS A 155 -4.88 -16.21 7.58
N ASN A 156 -3.61 -15.82 7.60
CA ASN A 156 -3.20 -14.43 7.80
C ASN A 156 -3.67 -13.53 6.65
N VAL A 157 -3.44 -13.96 5.40
CA VAL A 157 -3.92 -13.25 4.21
C VAL A 157 -5.44 -13.13 4.22
N LEU A 158 -6.17 -14.21 4.51
CA LEU A 158 -7.64 -14.19 4.62
C LEU A 158 -8.14 -13.20 5.69
N SER A 159 -7.51 -13.20 6.87
CA SER A 159 -7.87 -12.29 7.95
C SER A 159 -7.62 -10.83 7.58
N LEU A 160 -6.48 -10.55 6.93
CA LEU A 160 -6.13 -9.21 6.49
C LEU A 160 -7.06 -8.73 5.36
N SER A 161 -7.34 -9.58 4.37
CA SER A 161 -8.31 -9.29 3.32
C SER A 161 -9.71 -9.03 3.87
N ALA A 162 -10.16 -9.79 4.88
CA ALA A 162 -11.45 -9.57 5.54
C ALA A 162 -11.49 -8.23 6.29
N ALA A 163 -10.43 -7.87 7.02
CA ALA A 163 -10.34 -6.60 7.72
C ALA A 163 -10.33 -5.40 6.75
N PHE A 164 -9.58 -5.49 5.64
CA PHE A 164 -9.57 -4.47 4.59
C PHE A 164 -10.90 -4.37 3.86
N GLY A 165 -11.51 -5.50 3.52
CA GLY A 165 -12.85 -5.54 2.91
C GLY A 165 -13.89 -4.89 3.82
N ALA A 166 -13.85 -5.18 5.12
CA ALA A 166 -14.73 -4.54 6.10
C ALA A 166 -14.46 -3.02 6.22
N LEU A 167 -13.20 -2.59 6.22
CA LEU A 167 -12.84 -1.17 6.26
C LEU A 167 -13.39 -0.42 5.04
N VAL A 168 -13.19 -0.97 3.84
CA VAL A 168 -13.73 -0.42 2.59
C VAL A 168 -15.25 -0.39 2.63
N TRP A 169 -15.89 -1.47 3.04
CA TRP A 169 -17.35 -1.56 3.13
C TRP A 169 -17.96 -0.58 4.15
N ILE A 170 -17.26 -0.31 5.26
CA ILE A 170 -17.72 0.63 6.28
C ILE A 170 -17.53 2.08 5.83
N PHE A 171 -16.35 2.42 5.31
CA PHE A 171 -15.96 3.81 5.07
C PHE A 171 -16.16 4.29 3.62
N GLN A 172 -16.08 3.40 2.62
CA GLN A 172 -16.32 3.74 1.21
C GLN A 172 -17.79 3.52 0.83
N ASP A 173 -18.43 2.42 1.25
CA ASP A 173 -19.86 2.16 0.94
C ASP A 173 -20.84 2.86 1.91
N GLY A 174 -20.34 3.54 2.95
CA GLY A 174 -21.13 4.50 3.73
C GLY A 174 -22.21 3.91 4.65
N HIS A 175 -22.13 2.63 5.02
CA HIS A 175 -23.13 1.93 5.83
C HIS A 175 -23.27 2.43 7.30
N LEU A 176 -22.52 3.46 7.71
CA LEU A 176 -22.62 4.14 9.01
C LEU A 176 -23.23 5.56 8.93
N GLY A 177 -24.15 5.79 7.98
CA GLY A 177 -24.87 7.07 7.83
C GLY A 177 -25.68 7.55 9.05
N ALA A 178 -25.83 6.73 10.10
CA ALA A 178 -26.59 7.06 11.31
C ALA A 178 -25.81 7.85 12.39
N LEU A 179 -24.48 7.99 12.28
CA LEU A 179 -23.64 8.63 13.32
C LEU A 179 -23.11 10.04 12.96
N GLY A 180 -23.68 10.70 11.95
CA GLY A 180 -23.39 12.11 11.67
C GLY A 180 -21.96 12.42 11.24
N THR A 181 -21.22 11.41 10.74
CA THR A 181 -19.91 11.65 10.13
C THR A 181 -20.12 12.09 8.70
N THR A 182 -19.78 13.35 8.41
CA THR A 182 -19.68 13.83 7.02
C THR A 182 -18.71 12.88 6.31
N PRO A 183 -19.14 12.08 5.32
CA PRO A 183 -18.22 11.27 4.54
C PRO A 183 -17.27 12.27 3.91
N SER A 184 -16.01 12.34 4.36
CA SER A 184 -15.03 13.27 3.79
C SER A 184 -14.53 12.79 2.42
N GLY A 185 -15.45 12.28 1.60
CA GLY A 185 -15.34 12.03 0.17
C GLY A 185 -14.51 10.80 -0.18
N THR A 186 -13.34 10.66 0.41
CA THR A 186 -12.45 9.57 0.08
C THR A 186 -11.39 9.44 1.16
N LEU A 187 -11.17 8.23 1.66
CA LEU A 187 -9.93 7.97 2.39
C LEU A 187 -8.77 8.39 1.49
N VAL A 188 -7.89 9.25 2.01
CA VAL A 188 -6.58 9.49 1.40
C VAL A 188 -5.99 8.13 1.11
N ALA A 189 -5.74 7.82 -0.17
CA ALA A 189 -5.33 6.48 -0.58
C ALA A 189 -4.05 5.96 0.13
N ASN A 190 -3.29 6.88 0.75
CA ASN A 190 -2.15 6.56 1.62
C ASN A 190 -2.54 5.94 2.98
N MET A 191 -3.74 6.19 3.52
CA MET A 191 -4.14 5.64 4.82
C MET A 191 -4.36 4.12 4.79
N PRO A 192 -5.12 3.55 3.84
CA PRO A 192 -5.23 2.10 3.70
C PRO A 192 -3.87 1.43 3.48
N VAL A 193 -3.02 2.04 2.66
CA VAL A 193 -1.65 1.56 2.42
C VAL A 193 -0.81 1.58 3.70
N LEU A 194 -0.86 2.67 4.47
CA LEU A 194 -0.12 2.80 5.72
C LEU A 194 -0.62 1.78 6.75
N LEU A 195 -1.94 1.63 6.88
CA LEU A 195 -2.57 0.60 7.73
C LEU A 195 -2.14 -0.80 7.30
N PHE A 196 -2.03 -1.06 6.00
CA PHE A 196 -1.55 -2.32 5.47
C PHE A 196 -0.10 -2.55 5.87
N CYS A 197 0.78 -1.59 5.63
CA CYS A 197 2.18 -1.65 6.01
C CYS A 197 2.36 -1.88 7.52
N ILE A 198 1.58 -1.20 8.36
CA ILE A 198 1.65 -1.34 9.82
C ILE A 198 1.11 -2.71 10.26
N ALA A 199 -0.08 -3.10 9.82
CA ALA A 199 -0.69 -4.38 10.20
C ALA A 199 0.18 -5.55 9.76
N PHE A 200 0.74 -5.47 8.55
CA PHE A 200 1.61 -6.50 8.00
C PHE A 200 2.98 -6.53 8.69
N GLY A 201 3.59 -5.37 8.97
CA GLY A 201 4.84 -5.29 9.75
C GLY A 201 4.67 -5.85 11.16
N LEU A 202 3.60 -5.46 11.86
CA LEU A 202 3.27 -5.99 13.19
C LEU A 202 2.96 -7.50 13.14
N SER A 203 2.32 -7.99 12.09
CA SER A 203 2.04 -9.41 11.90
C SER A 203 3.31 -10.23 11.67
N MET A 204 4.24 -9.71 10.86
CA MET A 204 5.55 -10.34 10.65
C MET A 204 6.36 -10.39 11.94
N ASP A 205 6.40 -9.27 12.68
CA ASP A 205 7.06 -9.21 13.98
C ASP A 205 6.45 -10.21 14.96
N TYR A 206 5.12 -10.37 14.95
CA TYR A 206 4.44 -11.34 15.80
C TYR A 206 4.74 -12.79 15.42
N GLU A 207 4.74 -13.12 14.12
CA GLU A 207 5.09 -14.47 13.65
C GLU A 207 6.52 -14.84 14.02
N VAL A 208 7.48 -13.95 13.78
CA VAL A 208 8.90 -14.19 14.11
C VAL A 208 9.09 -14.33 15.62
N PHE A 209 8.45 -13.47 16.44
CA PHE A 209 8.54 -13.58 17.91
C PHE A 209 7.90 -14.87 18.45
N LEU A 210 6.72 -15.22 17.96
CA LEU A 210 6.00 -16.41 18.40
C LEU A 210 6.77 -17.68 18.04
N VAL A 211 7.32 -17.72 16.82
CA VAL A 211 8.15 -18.83 16.32
C VAL A 211 9.46 -18.95 17.11
N ALA A 212 10.13 -17.84 17.41
CA ALA A 212 11.34 -17.82 18.23
C ALA A 212 11.06 -18.38 19.63
N ARG A 213 9.95 -17.98 20.26
CA ARG A 213 9.52 -18.48 21.58
C ARG A 213 9.15 -19.96 21.55
N ILE A 214 8.40 -20.42 20.56
CA ILE A 214 8.06 -21.84 20.42
C ILE A 214 9.33 -22.67 20.27
N ARG A 215 10.30 -22.23 19.47
CA ARG A 215 11.60 -22.90 19.34
C ARG A 215 12.38 -22.90 20.65
N GLU A 216 12.40 -21.79 21.37
CA GLU A 216 13.05 -21.70 22.68
C GLU A 216 12.41 -22.66 23.68
N TYR A 217 11.08 -22.74 23.72
CA TYR A 217 10.35 -23.73 24.52
C TYR A 217 10.65 -25.16 24.07
N TRP A 218 10.74 -25.44 22.77
CA TRP A 218 11.04 -26.77 22.24
C TRP A 218 12.46 -27.23 22.57
N LEU A 219 13.43 -26.31 22.49
CA LEU A 219 14.82 -26.53 22.92
C LEU A 219 14.91 -26.70 24.44
N ALA A 220 14.17 -25.89 25.22
CA ALA A 220 14.14 -25.96 26.67
C ALA A 220 13.41 -27.21 27.21
N SER A 221 12.38 -27.70 26.51
CA SER A 221 11.61 -28.90 26.90
C SER A 221 12.31 -30.22 26.56
N GLY A 222 13.54 -30.18 26.02
CA GLY A 222 14.44 -31.33 26.01
C GLY A 222 14.13 -32.42 24.98
N ALA A 223 13.15 -32.21 24.08
CA ALA A 223 12.81 -33.15 23.00
C ALA A 223 13.95 -33.34 21.96
N ALA A 224 14.96 -32.46 22.00
CA ALA A 224 16.16 -32.52 21.16
C ALA A 224 17.36 -33.21 21.82
N ARG A 225 17.22 -33.87 22.99
CA ARG A 225 18.31 -34.71 23.50
C ARG A 225 18.23 -36.07 22.81
N PRO A 226 19.21 -36.47 21.98
CA PRO A 226 19.35 -37.88 21.64
C PRO A 226 19.48 -38.64 22.97
N ALA A 227 18.63 -39.64 23.17
CA ALA A 227 18.67 -40.48 24.35
C ALA A 227 20.07 -41.09 24.45
N THR A 228 20.90 -40.55 25.33
CA THR A 228 22.20 -41.13 25.64
C THR A 228 21.91 -42.53 26.16
N PRO A 229 22.42 -43.61 25.52
CA PRO A 229 22.19 -44.95 26.03
C PRO A 229 22.82 -45.02 27.42
N THR A 230 21.97 -45.15 28.44
CA THR A 230 22.44 -45.38 29.81
C THR A 230 23.22 -46.69 29.80
N ARG A 231 24.54 -46.57 29.92
CA ARG A 231 25.47 -47.71 29.97
C ARG A 231 25.01 -48.63 31.12
N PRO A 232 24.65 -49.90 30.85
CA PRO A 232 24.20 -50.79 31.92
C PRO A 232 25.34 -50.93 32.93
N LYS A 233 25.04 -50.63 34.20
CA LYS A 233 25.96 -50.85 35.33
C LYS A 233 26.38 -52.31 35.31
N ARG A 234 27.67 -52.56 35.10
CA ARG A 234 28.28 -53.89 35.16
C ARG A 234 28.11 -54.40 36.60
N MET A 235 27.18 -55.33 36.78
CA MET A 235 26.92 -55.97 38.07
C MET A 235 28.12 -56.86 38.42
N PRO A 236 28.73 -56.73 39.62
CA PRO A 236 29.83 -57.61 40.00
C PRO A 236 29.33 -59.06 40.18
N PRO A 237 30.14 -60.08 39.84
CA PRO A 237 29.73 -61.47 39.93
C PRO A 237 29.62 -61.89 41.40
N THR A 238 28.40 -62.03 41.91
CA THR A 238 28.13 -62.68 43.20
C THR A 238 28.22 -64.20 43.02
N THR A 239 29.41 -64.71 43.36
CA THR A 239 29.72 -66.04 43.91
C THR A 239 28.62 -67.12 43.92
N ARG A 240 28.90 -68.18 43.17
CA ARG A 240 28.35 -69.54 43.37
C ARG A 240 28.71 -70.04 44.78
N ALA A 241 27.74 -70.15 45.69
CA ALA A 241 27.93 -70.89 46.94
C ALA A 241 26.62 -71.24 47.66
N TRP A 242 25.64 -71.87 46.99
CA TRP A 242 24.45 -72.43 47.67
C TRP A 242 23.97 -73.73 47.03
N ARG A 243 24.89 -74.66 46.79
CA ARG A 243 24.55 -76.01 46.28
C ARG A 243 25.33 -77.12 46.97
N SER A 244 25.26 -77.20 48.29
CA SER A 244 25.57 -78.43 49.04
C SER A 244 25.14 -78.29 50.50
N GLY A 245 24.08 -78.99 50.90
CA GLY A 245 23.69 -79.07 52.32
C GLY A 245 22.21 -79.37 52.56
N TRP A 246 21.69 -80.47 52.00
CA TRP A 246 20.44 -81.07 52.48
C TRP A 246 20.79 -82.15 53.53
N PRO A 247 20.35 -82.02 54.79
CA PRO A 247 20.24 -83.16 55.70
C PRO A 247 18.80 -83.68 55.71
N ALA A 248 18.68 -85.01 55.62
CA ALA A 248 17.46 -85.78 55.75
C ALA A 248 16.85 -85.70 57.17
N ARG A 249 15.52 -85.84 57.29
CA ARG A 249 14.84 -86.57 58.38
C ARG A 249 13.32 -86.68 58.16
N GLY A 250 12.80 -87.90 58.34
CA GLY A 250 11.45 -88.16 58.88
C GLY A 250 10.52 -88.99 58.00
N GLY A 251 10.44 -90.30 58.26
CA GLY A 251 9.49 -91.24 57.67
C GLY A 251 10.01 -92.67 57.69
#